data_AF-A0A5K3FNN4-F1
#
_entry.id   AF-A0A5K3FNN4-F1
#
_cell.length_a   1.000
_cell.length_b   1.000
_cell.length_c   1.000
_cell.angle_alpha   90.00
_cell.angle_beta   90.00
_cell.angle_gamma   90.00
#
_symmetry.space_group_name_H-M   'P 1'
#
loop_
_entity.id
_entity.type
_entity.pdbx_description
1 polymer ?
#
loop_
_entity_poly.entity_id
_entity_poly.type
_entity_poly.pdbx_seq_one_letter_code
_entity_poly.pdbx_strand_id
1 'polypeptide(L)'
;MNDLGLLKPVCLFEQLFNQKLRLNDVPLDQFADFSCSTNVISTAVGSAMVSVGATRVLCGIKVKVLAYLPENTCPRFICNVDHLGLAHRGLRANAAPSKEDQSLAVQLEWLLGSVAVPDATKQLLIYPEDSDCAVATYLLHVDVAIIFDDGCLLDACLAACLAALASATWPRLVVASSDSQIASSAASSLKVQFKEKEESEVVNVVISEWPVALSFAVVPRPPPNAAHELICQPSRSESLLWDTDASTCHFVLNSAGEIIDFSMIGGFASCLWTLLEEASADKSSDIIEEAVQRAIK
;
A
#
# COMPACT_ATOMS: atom_id res chain seq x y z
N MET A 1 12.60 25.39 29.78
CA MET A 1 12.81 24.31 28.81
C MET A 1 14.23 24.47 28.30
N ASN A 2 15.03 23.40 28.34
CA ASN A 2 16.39 23.45 27.82
C ASN A 2 16.36 23.76 26.31
N ASP A 3 17.37 24.46 25.81
CA ASP A 3 17.45 24.86 24.41
C ASP A 3 17.75 23.64 23.53
N LEU A 4 16.68 22.94 23.09
CA LEU A 4 16.76 21.67 22.35
C LEU A 4 17.42 21.82 20.98
N GLY A 5 17.47 23.04 20.43
CA GLY A 5 17.96 23.32 19.08
C GLY A 5 19.48 23.13 18.88
N LEU A 6 20.24 22.95 19.96
CA LEU A 6 21.70 22.76 19.93
C LEU A 6 22.14 21.31 20.18
N LEU A 7 21.18 20.40 20.42
CA LEU A 7 21.48 19.00 20.72
C LEU A 7 21.76 18.21 19.45
N LYS A 8 22.63 17.21 19.56
CA LYS A 8 22.76 16.18 18.53
C LYS A 8 21.45 15.37 18.46
N PRO A 9 21.07 14.83 17.28
CA PRO A 9 19.83 14.07 17.11
C PRO A 9 19.62 12.99 18.16
N VAL A 10 20.65 12.22 18.50
CA VAL A 10 20.59 11.17 19.54
C VAL A 10 20.17 11.74 20.91
N CYS A 11 20.82 12.80 21.37
CA CYS A 11 20.50 13.44 22.66
C CYS A 11 19.13 14.12 22.67
N LEU A 12 18.66 14.60 21.51
CA LEU A 12 17.31 15.15 21.36
C LEU A 12 16.27 14.06 21.61
N PHE A 13 16.38 12.92 20.90
CA PHE A 13 15.42 11.83 21.05
C PHE A 13 15.44 11.20 22.44
N GLU A 14 16.60 11.06 23.08
CA GLU A 14 16.68 10.61 24.48
C GLU A 14 15.84 11.48 25.43
N GLN A 15 15.90 12.80 25.27
CA GLN A 15 15.12 13.72 26.11
C GLN A 15 13.63 13.63 25.82
N LEU A 16 13.24 13.45 24.57
CA LEU A 16 11.84 13.27 24.15
C LEU A 16 11.28 11.94 24.67
N PHE A 17 12.02 10.84 24.53
CA PHE A 17 11.60 9.53 25.02
C PHE A 17 11.48 9.48 26.55
N ASN A 18 12.33 10.20 27.29
CA ASN A 18 12.17 10.34 28.75
C ASN A 18 10.85 11.04 29.14
N GLN A 19 10.28 11.85 28.25
CA GLN A 19 8.99 12.51 28.44
C GLN A 19 7.84 11.75 27.77
N LYS A 20 8.09 10.59 27.14
CA LYS A 20 7.15 9.84 26.29
C LYS A 20 6.59 10.66 25.11
N LEU A 21 7.43 11.56 24.59
CA LEU A 21 7.12 12.40 23.45
C LEU A 21 7.99 12.00 22.26
N ARG A 22 7.52 12.33 21.06
CA ARG A 22 8.26 12.28 19.79
C ARG A 22 8.47 13.70 19.26
N LEU A 23 8.93 13.83 18.02
CA LEU A 23 9.17 15.15 17.43
C LEU A 23 7.85 15.96 17.42
N ASN A 24 7.94 17.27 17.65
CA ASN A 24 6.80 18.19 17.78
C ASN A 24 5.91 17.94 19.02
N ASP A 25 6.46 17.38 20.10
CA ASP A 25 5.77 17.15 21.38
C ASP A 25 4.50 16.28 21.26
N VAL A 26 4.48 15.40 20.26
CA VAL A 26 3.40 14.42 20.05
C VAL A 26 3.67 13.18 20.92
N PRO A 27 2.66 12.43 21.42
CA PRO A 27 2.88 11.16 22.10
C PRO A 27 3.46 10.09 21.15
N LEU A 28 4.20 9.13 21.70
CA LEU A 28 4.76 7.99 20.96
C LEU A 28 3.69 7.08 20.34
N ASP A 29 2.55 6.96 21.02
CA ASP A 29 1.49 6.00 20.69
C ASP A 29 0.38 6.62 19.81
N GLN A 30 0.50 7.90 19.45
CA GLN A 30 -0.54 8.62 18.73
C GLN A 30 -0.44 8.36 17.22
N PHE A 31 -1.46 7.70 16.67
CA PHE A 31 -1.69 7.60 15.23
C PHE A 31 -2.04 8.96 14.61
N ALA A 32 -1.67 9.13 13.35
CA ALA A 32 -1.93 10.33 12.59
C ALA A 32 -3.40 10.42 12.14
N ASP A 33 -3.89 11.65 11.95
CA ASP A 33 -5.24 11.87 11.44
C ASP A 33 -5.41 11.26 10.05
N PHE A 34 -6.50 10.53 9.84
CA PHE A 34 -6.83 9.89 8.57
C PHE A 34 -7.98 10.61 7.87
N SER A 35 -7.81 10.93 6.59
CA SER A 35 -8.91 11.41 5.75
C SER A 35 -8.86 10.78 4.36
N CYS A 36 -10.02 10.46 3.82
CA CYS A 36 -10.17 9.86 2.50
C CYS A 36 -11.28 10.59 1.74
N SER A 37 -11.01 10.90 0.47
CA SER A 37 -11.99 11.43 -0.47
C SER A 37 -11.95 10.61 -1.75
N THR A 38 -13.10 10.13 -2.20
CA THR A 38 -13.24 9.32 -3.42
C THR A 38 -13.71 10.19 -4.58
N ASN A 39 -13.54 9.71 -5.82
CA ASN A 39 -13.94 10.37 -7.06
C ASN A 39 -13.32 11.76 -7.27
N VAL A 40 -12.03 11.90 -6.94
CA VAL A 40 -11.29 13.17 -7.06
C VAL A 40 -10.89 13.48 -8.50
N ILE A 41 -10.64 12.44 -9.31
CA ILE A 41 -10.29 12.56 -10.73
C ILE A 41 -11.48 12.13 -11.58
N SER A 42 -12.06 13.06 -12.34
CA SER A 42 -13.23 12.79 -13.18
C SER A 42 -12.95 11.91 -14.40
N THR A 43 -11.69 11.84 -14.86
CA THR A 43 -11.29 11.06 -16.04
C THR A 43 -10.91 9.62 -15.71
N ALA A 44 -10.72 9.30 -14.43
CA ALA A 44 -10.36 7.97 -13.99
C ALA A 44 -11.63 7.15 -13.76
N VAL A 45 -11.52 5.83 -13.92
CA VAL A 45 -12.64 4.89 -13.70
C VAL A 45 -12.99 4.81 -12.20
N GLY A 46 -11.96 4.91 -11.36
CA GLY A 46 -12.06 5.09 -9.92
C GLY A 46 -10.89 5.95 -9.48
N SER A 47 -11.09 6.76 -8.44
CA SER A 47 -10.02 7.57 -7.88
C SER A 47 -10.25 7.88 -6.42
N ALA A 48 -9.17 8.05 -5.68
CA ALA A 48 -9.23 8.47 -4.30
C ALA A 48 -8.00 9.30 -3.92
N MET A 49 -8.19 10.27 -3.03
CA MET A 49 -7.14 11.03 -2.39
C MET A 49 -7.20 10.73 -0.89
N VAL A 50 -6.09 10.28 -0.34
CA VAL A 50 -5.95 9.93 1.07
C VAL A 50 -4.87 10.80 1.71
N SER A 51 -5.13 11.25 2.93
CA SER A 51 -4.16 11.91 3.79
C SER A 51 -4.01 11.12 5.08
N VAL A 52 -2.77 10.75 5.41
CA VAL A 52 -2.38 10.15 6.69
C VAL A 52 -1.42 11.14 7.34
N GLY A 53 -1.91 11.89 8.33
CA GLY A 53 -1.20 13.06 8.86
C GLY A 53 -0.88 14.06 7.74
N ALA A 54 0.40 14.36 7.55
CA ALA A 54 0.85 15.24 6.47
C ALA A 54 1.02 14.51 5.13
N THR A 55 1.27 13.20 5.13
CA THR A 55 1.44 12.39 3.91
C THR A 55 0.16 12.38 3.09
N ARG A 56 0.28 12.68 1.79
CA ARG A 56 -0.84 12.83 0.86
C ARG A 56 -0.59 12.05 -0.42
N VAL A 57 -1.53 11.15 -0.72
CA VAL A 57 -1.44 10.24 -1.86
C VAL A 57 -2.71 10.30 -2.69
N LEU A 58 -2.53 10.36 -4.00
CA LEU A 58 -3.61 10.31 -4.98
C LEU A 58 -3.52 9.00 -5.76
N CYS A 59 -4.60 8.25 -5.81
CA CYS A 59 -4.70 7.02 -6.60
C CYS A 59 -5.74 7.18 -7.69
N GLY A 60 -5.40 6.73 -8.91
CA GLY A 60 -6.30 6.67 -10.05
C GLY A 60 -6.27 5.29 -10.70
N ILE A 61 -7.44 4.79 -11.10
CA ILE A 61 -7.58 3.48 -11.74
C ILE A 61 -7.99 3.66 -13.19
N LYS A 62 -7.31 2.93 -14.07
CA LYS A 62 -7.61 2.83 -15.48
C LYS A 62 -7.80 1.38 -15.88
N VAL A 63 -8.86 1.11 -16.63
CA VAL A 63 -9.17 -0.22 -17.14
C VAL A 63 -8.57 -0.38 -18.53
N LYS A 64 -7.89 -1.51 -18.78
CA LYS A 64 -7.46 -1.97 -20.10
C LYS A 64 -8.07 -3.34 -20.37
N VAL A 65 -8.22 -3.68 -21.65
CA VAL A 65 -8.70 -5.00 -22.06
C VAL A 65 -7.54 -5.78 -22.68
N LEU A 66 -7.32 -7.00 -22.20
CA LEU A 66 -6.34 -7.92 -22.75
C LEU A 66 -7.04 -9.18 -23.25
N ALA A 67 -6.47 -9.81 -24.29
CA ALA A 67 -6.94 -11.11 -24.74
C ALA A 67 -6.72 -12.16 -23.63
N TYR A 68 -7.71 -13.01 -23.40
CA TYR A 68 -7.61 -14.08 -22.42
C TYR A 68 -6.86 -15.25 -23.04
N LEU A 69 -5.81 -15.70 -22.36
CA LEU A 69 -5.07 -16.90 -22.73
C LEU A 69 -5.18 -17.88 -21.56
N PRO A 70 -5.85 -19.03 -21.73
CA PRO A 70 -6.12 -19.96 -20.62
C PRO A 70 -4.86 -20.55 -19.99
N GLU A 71 -3.72 -20.54 -20.69
CA GLU A 71 -2.42 -20.98 -20.16
C GLU A 71 -1.63 -19.89 -19.44
N ASN A 72 -1.98 -18.61 -19.63
CA ASN A 72 -1.24 -17.51 -19.02
C ASN A 72 -2.00 -16.93 -17.82
N THR A 73 -1.37 -16.98 -16.66
CA THR A 73 -1.74 -16.20 -15.48
C THR A 73 -1.43 -14.73 -15.74
N CYS A 74 -2.19 -14.06 -16.61
CA CYS A 74 -2.01 -12.63 -16.84
C CYS A 74 -2.24 -11.87 -15.52
N PRO A 75 -1.38 -10.89 -15.17
CA PRO A 75 -1.63 -10.05 -14.00
C PRO A 75 -2.96 -9.30 -14.20
N ARG A 76 -3.73 -9.16 -13.12
CA ARG A 76 -5.06 -8.51 -13.13
C ARG A 76 -4.99 -7.08 -12.64
N PHE A 77 -4.05 -6.84 -11.75
CA PHE A 77 -3.67 -5.53 -11.26
C PHE A 77 -2.25 -5.27 -11.75
N ILE A 78 -1.98 -4.05 -12.19
CA ILE A 78 -0.62 -3.54 -12.36
C ILE A 78 -0.59 -2.25 -11.55
N CYS A 79 0.25 -2.21 -10.54
CA CYS A 79 0.42 -1.01 -9.71
C CYS A 79 1.66 -0.25 -10.15
N ASN A 80 1.54 1.07 -10.22
CA ASN A 80 2.65 1.98 -10.42
C ASN A 80 2.63 3.03 -9.31
N VAL A 81 3.79 3.28 -8.70
CA VAL A 81 3.94 4.25 -7.62
C VAL A 81 4.96 5.27 -8.06
N ASP A 82 4.54 6.53 -8.15
CA ASP A 82 5.40 7.64 -8.58
C ASP A 82 5.38 8.79 -7.56
N HIS A 83 6.57 9.25 -7.20
CA HIS A 83 6.72 10.49 -6.44
C HIS A 83 6.59 11.71 -7.35
N LEU A 84 5.61 12.57 -7.07
CA LEU A 84 5.52 13.88 -7.74
C LEU A 84 6.68 14.77 -7.30
N GLY A 85 7.13 15.68 -8.16
CA GLY A 85 8.24 16.60 -7.84
C GLY A 85 8.01 17.54 -6.64
N LEU A 86 6.82 17.52 -6.04
CA LEU A 86 6.45 18.24 -4.81
C LEU A 86 6.48 17.36 -3.55
N ALA A 87 6.73 16.05 -3.69
CA ALA A 87 6.61 15.08 -2.59
C ALA A 87 7.53 15.42 -1.42
N HIS A 88 8.79 15.78 -1.69
CA HIS A 88 9.73 16.24 -0.67
C HIS A 88 10.84 17.09 -1.29
N ARG A 89 11.46 17.97 -0.49
CA ARG A 89 12.44 18.97 -0.95
C ARG A 89 13.69 18.39 -1.63
N GLY A 90 14.04 17.14 -1.34
CA GLY A 90 15.22 16.46 -1.90
C GLY A 90 14.97 15.82 -3.27
N LEU A 91 13.72 15.74 -3.72
CA LEU A 91 13.37 15.03 -4.95
C LEU A 91 13.67 15.87 -6.18
N ARG A 92 14.36 15.29 -7.16
CA ARG A 92 14.56 15.93 -8.46
C ARG A 92 13.30 15.78 -9.30
N ALA A 93 12.90 16.85 -9.97
CA ALA A 93 11.86 16.78 -10.99
C ALA A 93 12.27 15.77 -12.07
N ASN A 94 11.37 14.83 -12.40
CA ASN A 94 11.58 13.73 -13.35
C ASN A 94 12.68 12.73 -12.93
N ALA A 95 12.86 12.49 -11.64
CA ALA A 95 13.65 11.35 -11.18
C ALA A 95 13.03 10.02 -11.67
N ALA A 96 13.87 9.05 -12.00
CA ALA A 96 13.41 7.69 -12.22
C ALA A 96 12.82 7.13 -10.91
N PRO A 97 11.83 6.21 -10.98
CA PRO A 97 11.22 5.63 -9.79
C PRO A 97 12.29 4.97 -8.92
N SER A 98 12.19 5.21 -7.62
CA SER A 98 13.14 4.67 -6.66
C SER A 98 12.95 3.15 -6.48
N LYS A 99 13.93 2.48 -5.86
CA LYS A 99 13.76 1.05 -5.50
C LYS A 99 12.64 0.86 -4.49
N GLU A 100 12.45 1.82 -3.59
CA GLU A 100 11.38 1.80 -2.59
C GLU A 100 10.02 1.90 -3.29
N ASP A 101 9.88 2.80 -4.28
CA ASP A 101 8.66 2.98 -5.07
C ASP A 101 8.29 1.69 -5.81
N GLN A 102 9.28 1.05 -6.43
CA GLN A 102 9.09 -0.24 -7.10
C GLN A 102 8.71 -1.36 -6.13
N SER A 103 9.33 -1.40 -4.94
CA SER A 103 8.98 -2.39 -3.92
C SER A 103 7.56 -2.21 -3.40
N LEU A 104 7.14 -0.95 -3.18
CA LEU A 104 5.78 -0.61 -2.77
C LEU A 104 4.78 -0.97 -3.86
N ALA A 105 5.08 -0.69 -5.12
CA ALA A 105 4.21 -1.06 -6.24
C ALA A 105 3.97 -2.57 -6.31
N VAL A 106 5.02 -3.39 -6.17
CA VAL A 106 4.91 -4.85 -6.16
C VAL A 106 4.14 -5.33 -4.93
N GLN A 107 4.40 -4.75 -3.76
CA GLN A 107 3.69 -5.11 -2.52
C GLN A 107 2.19 -4.78 -2.63
N LEU A 108 1.83 -3.61 -3.17
CA LEU A 108 0.45 -3.22 -3.41
C LEU A 108 -0.23 -4.14 -4.43
N GLU A 109 0.44 -4.51 -5.52
CA GLU A 109 -0.11 -5.43 -6.51
C GLU A 109 -0.44 -6.80 -5.89
N TRP A 110 0.46 -7.32 -5.05
CA TRP A 110 0.24 -8.56 -4.33
C TRP A 110 -0.90 -8.45 -3.31
N LEU A 111 -0.95 -7.38 -2.51
CA LEU A 111 -2.01 -7.14 -1.52
C LEU A 111 -3.39 -7.02 -2.19
N LEU A 112 -3.49 -6.26 -3.28
CA LEU A 112 -4.75 -6.09 -3.98
C LEU A 112 -5.24 -7.40 -4.62
N GLY A 113 -4.35 -8.13 -5.28
CA GLY A 113 -4.70 -9.36 -5.99
C GLY A 113 -4.92 -10.58 -5.09
N SER A 114 -4.13 -10.73 -4.03
CA SER A 114 -4.14 -11.93 -3.18
C SER A 114 -5.04 -11.77 -1.96
N VAL A 115 -5.17 -10.55 -1.45
CA VAL A 115 -5.86 -10.27 -0.18
C VAL A 115 -7.19 -9.55 -0.42
N ALA A 116 -7.16 -8.38 -1.04
CA ALA A 116 -8.36 -7.55 -1.17
C ALA A 116 -9.39 -8.14 -2.14
N VAL A 117 -8.92 -8.67 -3.28
CA VAL A 117 -9.76 -9.20 -4.35
C VAL A 117 -9.25 -10.57 -4.84
N PRO A 118 -9.31 -11.63 -4.00
CA PRO A 118 -8.82 -12.96 -4.37
C PRO A 118 -9.58 -13.57 -5.56
N ASP A 119 -10.86 -13.23 -5.71
CA ASP A 119 -11.71 -13.66 -6.82
C ASP A 119 -11.56 -12.80 -8.09
N ALA A 120 -10.56 -11.92 -8.17
CA ALA A 120 -10.29 -11.07 -9.34
C ALA A 120 -10.17 -11.89 -10.65
N THR A 121 -9.70 -13.13 -10.55
CA THR A 121 -9.60 -14.07 -11.68
C THR A 121 -10.94 -14.38 -12.33
N LYS A 122 -12.04 -14.35 -11.60
CA LYS A 122 -13.40 -14.60 -12.11
C LYS A 122 -14.13 -13.29 -12.40
N GLN A 123 -13.97 -12.29 -11.53
CA GLN A 123 -14.70 -11.02 -11.63
C GLN A 123 -14.31 -10.19 -12.86
N LEU A 124 -13.07 -10.33 -13.35
CA LEU A 124 -12.53 -9.48 -14.42
C LEU A 124 -12.57 -10.13 -15.80
N LEU A 125 -13.20 -11.30 -15.95
CA LEU A 125 -13.32 -11.98 -17.24
C LEU A 125 -14.46 -11.40 -18.09
N ILE A 126 -14.23 -11.38 -19.39
CA ILE A 126 -15.19 -10.95 -20.41
C ILE A 126 -15.61 -12.18 -21.20
N TYR A 127 -16.91 -12.44 -21.16
CA TYR A 127 -17.56 -13.57 -21.84
C TYR A 127 -18.33 -13.10 -23.08
N PRO A 128 -18.37 -13.90 -24.15
CA PRO A 128 -19.33 -13.74 -25.24
C PRO A 128 -20.77 -13.99 -24.76
N GLU A 129 -21.76 -13.49 -25.49
CA GLU A 129 -23.18 -13.75 -25.18
C GLU A 129 -23.56 -15.23 -25.33
N ASP A 130 -22.93 -15.92 -26.31
CA ASP A 130 -23.32 -17.28 -26.71
C ASP A 130 -22.40 -18.38 -26.15
N SER A 131 -21.43 -18.06 -25.29
CA SER A 131 -20.48 -19.07 -24.78
C SER A 131 -19.91 -18.75 -23.40
N ASP A 132 -19.70 -19.81 -22.60
CA ASP A 132 -19.09 -19.72 -21.26
C ASP A 132 -17.55 -19.67 -21.29
N CYS A 133 -16.93 -19.57 -22.48
CA CYS A 133 -15.49 -19.42 -22.61
C CYS A 133 -15.10 -17.93 -22.60
N ALA A 134 -14.31 -17.51 -21.61
CA ALA A 134 -13.78 -16.16 -21.56
C ALA A 134 -12.88 -15.87 -22.78
N VAL A 135 -13.08 -14.72 -23.41
CA VAL A 135 -12.31 -14.28 -24.60
C VAL A 135 -11.32 -13.18 -24.26
N ALA A 136 -11.65 -12.36 -23.26
CA ALA A 136 -10.81 -11.26 -22.80
C ALA A 136 -10.88 -11.11 -21.28
N THR A 137 -9.95 -10.34 -20.74
CA THR A 137 -9.89 -9.99 -19.32
C THR A 137 -9.68 -8.49 -19.18
N TYR A 138 -10.31 -7.90 -18.17
CA TYR A 138 -9.95 -6.57 -17.71
C TYR A 138 -8.63 -6.63 -16.97
N LEU A 139 -7.78 -5.63 -17.25
CA LEU A 139 -6.55 -5.33 -16.56
C LEU A 139 -6.72 -3.97 -15.88
N LEU A 140 -6.63 -3.94 -14.56
CA LEU A 140 -6.73 -2.72 -13.77
C LEU A 140 -5.33 -2.15 -13.56
N HIS A 141 -5.08 -1.01 -14.18
CA HIS A 141 -3.88 -0.22 -13.97
C HIS A 141 -4.15 0.75 -12.81
N VAL A 142 -3.40 0.59 -11.72
CA VAL A 142 -3.51 1.38 -10.51
C VAL A 142 -2.33 2.33 -10.46
N ASP A 143 -2.58 3.61 -10.71
CA ASP A 143 -1.57 4.66 -10.72
C ASP A 143 -1.64 5.42 -9.40
N VAL A 144 -0.59 5.31 -8.58
CA VAL A 144 -0.45 5.96 -7.29
C VAL A 144 0.56 7.09 -7.42
N ALA A 145 0.12 8.31 -7.15
CA ALA A 145 0.92 9.51 -7.21
C ALA A 145 1.07 10.11 -5.79
N ILE A 146 2.29 10.10 -5.27
CA ILE A 146 2.61 10.63 -3.94
C ILE A 146 2.81 12.15 -4.06
N ILE A 147 1.88 12.93 -3.51
CA ILE A 147 1.87 14.40 -3.60
C ILE A 147 2.75 15.02 -2.54
N PHE A 148 2.68 14.48 -1.32
CA PHE A 148 3.49 14.90 -0.19
C PHE A 148 3.89 13.67 0.62
N ASP A 149 5.18 13.53 0.88
CA ASP A 149 5.74 12.40 1.60
C ASP A 149 6.32 12.86 2.94
N ASP A 150 5.61 12.52 4.02
CA ASP A 150 6.07 12.67 5.39
C ASP A 150 6.13 11.32 6.11
N GLY A 151 6.40 10.22 5.39
CA GLY A 151 6.51 8.87 5.95
C GLY A 151 5.19 8.09 5.87
N CYS A 152 5.23 6.84 6.36
CA CYS A 152 4.08 5.92 6.38
C CYS A 152 3.41 5.73 4.99
N LEU A 153 4.23 5.62 3.95
CA LEU A 153 3.75 5.55 2.57
C LEU A 153 2.84 4.34 2.32
N LEU A 154 3.16 3.17 2.87
CA LEU A 154 2.34 1.97 2.69
C LEU A 154 0.91 2.16 3.24
N ASP A 155 0.78 2.73 4.44
CA ASP A 155 -0.49 3.03 5.11
C ASP A 155 -1.38 3.91 4.21
N ALA A 156 -0.83 4.99 3.67
CA ALA A 156 -1.55 5.92 2.81
C ALA A 156 -1.85 5.33 1.41
N CYS A 157 -0.89 4.66 0.80
CA CYS A 157 -1.02 4.09 -0.54
C CYS A 157 -2.02 2.94 -0.58
N LEU A 158 -1.99 2.02 0.39
CA LEU A 158 -2.93 0.89 0.44
C LEU A 158 -4.36 1.39 0.62
N ALA A 159 -4.57 2.33 1.55
CA ALA A 159 -5.88 2.95 1.76
C ALA A 159 -6.37 3.69 0.50
N ALA A 160 -5.50 4.41 -0.21
CA ALA A 160 -5.84 5.09 -1.44
C ALA A 160 -6.24 4.11 -2.57
N CYS A 161 -5.50 3.01 -2.72
CA CYS A 161 -5.81 1.97 -3.70
C CYS A 161 -7.16 1.31 -3.43
N LEU A 162 -7.44 0.93 -2.19
CA LEU A 162 -8.71 0.29 -1.80
C LEU A 162 -9.89 1.24 -1.98
N ALA A 163 -9.75 2.50 -1.57
CA ALA A 163 -10.79 3.50 -1.76
C ALA A 163 -11.05 3.80 -3.24
N ALA A 164 -9.99 3.86 -4.05
CA ALA A 164 -10.11 4.04 -5.50
C ALA A 164 -10.80 2.83 -6.15
N LEU A 165 -10.45 1.60 -5.74
CA LEU A 165 -11.08 0.36 -6.22
C LEU A 165 -12.56 0.29 -5.86
N ALA A 166 -12.92 0.67 -4.64
CA ALA A 166 -14.30 0.70 -4.20
C ALA A 166 -15.16 1.70 -5.00
N SER A 167 -14.55 2.78 -5.48
CA SER A 167 -15.21 3.77 -6.34
C SER A 167 -15.17 3.41 -7.84
N ALA A 168 -14.44 2.37 -8.24
CA ALA A 168 -14.18 2.09 -9.64
C ALA A 168 -15.40 1.45 -10.33
N THR A 169 -15.89 2.12 -11.37
CA THR A 169 -17.05 1.67 -12.15
C THR A 169 -16.86 1.90 -13.64
N TRP A 170 -17.04 0.88 -14.47
CA TRP A 170 -16.90 0.98 -15.93
C TRP A 170 -17.99 0.17 -16.67
N PRO A 171 -18.30 0.50 -17.93
CA PRO A 171 -19.31 -0.24 -18.68
C PRO A 171 -18.84 -1.66 -19.00
N ARG A 172 -19.78 -2.61 -18.95
CA ARG A 172 -19.53 -3.99 -19.35
C ARG A 172 -19.35 -4.07 -20.86
N LEU A 173 -18.21 -4.61 -21.27
CA LEU A 173 -17.89 -4.91 -22.66
C LEU A 173 -18.35 -6.31 -23.04
N VAL A 174 -18.83 -6.43 -24.27
CA VAL A 174 -19.21 -7.69 -24.92
C VAL A 174 -18.47 -7.79 -26.26
N VAL A 175 -18.15 -9.03 -26.66
CA VAL A 175 -17.53 -9.28 -27.96
C VAL A 175 -18.58 -9.13 -29.06
N ALA A 176 -18.40 -8.15 -29.95
CA ALA A 176 -19.28 -7.98 -31.10
C ALA A 176 -18.89 -9.00 -32.19
N SER A 177 -19.57 -10.15 -32.21
CA SER A 177 -19.56 -11.19 -33.26
C SER A 177 -18.18 -11.45 -33.91
N SER A 178 -17.44 -12.45 -33.43
CA SER A 178 -16.25 -12.92 -34.12
C SER A 178 -16.63 -13.72 -35.37
N ASP A 179 -16.14 -13.32 -36.55
CA ASP A 179 -15.92 -14.29 -37.63
C ASP A 179 -15.06 -15.42 -37.05
N SER A 180 -15.59 -16.63 -37.16
CA SER A 180 -15.28 -17.82 -36.34
C SER A 180 -13.91 -18.47 -36.62
N GLN A 181 -12.84 -17.70 -36.80
CA GLN A 181 -11.48 -18.22 -36.99
C GLN A 181 -10.40 -17.37 -36.31
N ILE A 182 -10.41 -17.32 -34.98
CA ILE A 182 -9.22 -16.95 -34.19
C ILE A 182 -9.02 -18.00 -33.09
N ALA A 183 -8.93 -19.25 -33.50
CA ALA A 183 -8.30 -20.29 -32.70
C ALA A 183 -6.91 -20.55 -33.31
N SER A 184 -5.86 -20.54 -32.50
CA SER A 184 -4.51 -21.08 -32.77
C SER A 184 -3.41 -20.22 -33.45
N SER A 185 -3.43 -18.88 -33.39
CA SER A 185 -2.18 -18.15 -33.71
C SER A 185 -1.98 -16.91 -32.84
N ALA A 186 -0.86 -16.91 -32.09
CA ALA A 186 -0.47 -15.89 -31.11
C ALA A 186 -0.28 -14.46 -31.67
N ALA A 187 -0.52 -14.24 -32.97
CA ALA A 187 -0.32 -12.96 -33.65
C ALA A 187 -1.60 -12.34 -34.23
N SER A 188 -2.77 -13.00 -34.17
CA SER A 188 -4.01 -12.53 -34.80
C SER A 188 -5.09 -12.01 -33.83
N SER A 189 -4.85 -12.05 -32.52
CA SER A 189 -5.77 -11.63 -31.44
C SER A 189 -6.04 -10.11 -31.35
N LEU A 190 -5.46 -9.30 -32.23
CA LEU A 190 -5.54 -7.83 -32.20
C LEU A 190 -6.78 -7.23 -32.89
N LYS A 191 -7.70 -8.04 -33.42
CA LYS A 191 -8.88 -7.54 -34.16
C LYS A 191 -10.22 -7.98 -33.58
N VAL A 192 -10.28 -8.22 -32.27
CA VAL A 192 -11.57 -8.39 -31.59
C VAL A 192 -12.14 -6.99 -31.31
N GLN A 193 -13.27 -6.67 -31.92
CA GLN A 193 -13.99 -5.42 -31.64
C GLN A 193 -14.88 -5.64 -30.41
N PHE A 194 -14.64 -4.85 -29.36
CA PHE A 194 -15.48 -4.82 -28.17
C PHE A 194 -16.53 -3.72 -28.33
N LYS A 195 -17.79 -4.03 -28.01
CA LYS A 195 -18.85 -3.04 -27.89
C LYS A 195 -19.35 -3.01 -26.45
N GLU A 196 -19.77 -1.83 -26.01
CA GLU A 196 -20.53 -1.71 -24.78
C GLU A 196 -21.86 -2.45 -24.94
N LYS A 197 -22.29 -3.14 -23.88
CA LYS A 197 -23.59 -3.80 -23.87
C LYS A 197 -24.71 -2.76 -24.00
N GLU A 198 -25.73 -3.04 -24.81
CA GLU A 198 -26.81 -2.09 -25.14
C GLU A 198 -27.62 -1.67 -23.91
N GLU A 199 -27.73 -2.56 -22.92
CA GLU A 199 -28.11 -2.22 -21.55
C GLU A 199 -26.83 -1.83 -20.82
N SER A 200 -26.69 -0.57 -20.37
CA SER A 200 -25.49 -0.04 -19.71
C SER A 200 -25.25 -0.69 -18.35
N GLU A 201 -24.98 -1.99 -18.34
CA GLU A 201 -24.51 -2.76 -17.20
C GLU A 201 -23.14 -2.23 -16.81
N VAL A 202 -23.04 -1.76 -15.58
CA VAL A 202 -21.79 -1.27 -15.01
C VAL A 202 -21.13 -2.41 -14.26
N VAL A 203 -19.85 -2.63 -14.54
CA VAL A 203 -18.99 -3.54 -13.79
C VAL A 203 -18.36 -2.76 -12.64
N ASN A 204 -18.46 -3.33 -11.45
CA ASN A 204 -17.76 -2.91 -10.25
C ASN A 204 -16.90 -4.06 -9.71
N VAL A 205 -15.81 -3.72 -9.03
CA VAL A 205 -14.99 -4.72 -8.33
C VAL A 205 -15.61 -4.99 -6.96
N VAL A 206 -15.85 -6.25 -6.63
CA VAL A 206 -16.28 -6.64 -5.29
C VAL A 206 -15.04 -6.94 -4.47
N ILE A 207 -14.76 -6.04 -3.52
CA ILE A 207 -13.68 -6.19 -2.54
C ILE A 207 -14.14 -7.16 -1.45
N SER A 208 -13.41 -8.25 -1.27
CA SER A 208 -13.71 -9.27 -0.26
C SER A 208 -13.18 -8.88 1.11
N GLU A 209 -11.95 -8.35 1.17
CA GLU A 209 -11.27 -7.96 2.41
C GLU A 209 -10.72 -6.54 2.32
N TRP A 210 -10.68 -5.87 3.48
CA TRP A 210 -10.18 -4.51 3.62
C TRP A 210 -8.90 -4.50 4.45
N PRO A 211 -7.74 -4.82 3.85
CA PRO A 211 -6.49 -4.82 4.57
C PRO A 211 -6.06 -3.39 4.93
N VAL A 212 -5.54 -3.21 6.15
CA VAL A 212 -5.02 -1.93 6.65
C VAL A 212 -3.54 -2.09 6.95
N ALA A 213 -2.73 -1.21 6.37
CA ALA A 213 -1.31 -1.15 6.65
C ALA A 213 -1.05 -0.14 7.78
N LEU A 214 -0.21 -0.54 8.73
CA LEU A 214 0.20 0.26 9.87
C LEU A 214 1.71 0.21 10.00
N SER A 215 2.33 1.39 9.96
CA SER A 215 3.77 1.57 10.08
C SER A 215 4.16 1.93 11.51
N PHE A 216 5.20 1.29 12.01
CA PHE A 216 5.80 1.57 13.31
C PHE A 216 7.32 1.67 13.15
N ALA A 217 7.97 2.34 14.10
CA ALA A 217 9.40 2.35 14.22
C ALA A 217 9.84 1.83 15.59
N VAL A 218 10.83 0.97 15.59
CA VAL A 218 11.51 0.49 16.77
C VAL A 218 12.85 1.22 16.86
N VAL A 219 12.98 2.09 17.85
CA VAL A 219 14.18 2.91 18.06
C VAL A 219 14.93 2.40 19.29
N PRO A 220 16.20 1.97 19.14
CA PRO A 220 17.01 1.57 20.28
C PRO A 220 17.47 2.80 21.07
N ARG A 221 17.37 2.73 22.40
CA ARG A 221 17.99 3.70 23.30
C ARG A 221 19.45 3.33 23.57
N PRO A 222 20.39 4.28 23.46
CA PRO A 222 21.78 4.02 23.82
C PRO A 222 21.95 3.83 25.34
N PRO A 223 23.01 3.14 25.78
CA PRO A 223 23.32 2.96 27.20
C PRO A 223 23.50 4.33 27.90
N PRO A 224 23.08 4.49 29.18
CA PRO A 224 22.91 3.44 30.20
C PRO A 224 21.52 2.80 30.30
N ASN A 225 20.48 3.37 29.69
CA ASN A 225 19.11 2.83 29.70
C ASN A 225 18.83 2.12 28.37
N ALA A 226 19.54 1.01 28.12
CA ALA A 226 19.32 0.18 26.93
C ALA A 226 17.90 -0.41 26.96
N ALA A 227 17.03 0.13 26.11
CA ALA A 227 15.65 -0.28 25.91
C ALA A 227 15.25 0.03 24.47
N HIS A 228 14.09 -0.46 24.04
CA HIS A 228 13.53 -0.16 22.73
C HIS A 228 12.27 0.68 22.92
N GLU A 229 12.16 1.76 22.15
CA GLU A 229 10.97 2.59 22.10
C GLU A 229 10.22 2.31 20.81
N LEU A 230 8.90 2.16 20.92
CA LEU A 230 8.01 1.99 19.79
C LEU A 230 7.36 3.34 19.45
N ILE A 231 7.47 3.75 18.20
CA ILE A 231 6.84 4.95 17.67
C ILE A 231 5.80 4.53 16.63
N CYS A 232 4.55 4.94 16.83
CA CYS A 232 3.48 4.75 15.87
C CYS A 232 3.60 5.79 14.75
N GLN A 233 3.50 5.33 13.49
CA GLN A 233 3.48 6.15 12.28
C GLN A 233 4.56 7.24 12.24
N PRO A 234 5.83 6.83 12.09
CA PRO A 234 6.94 7.76 12.13
C PRO A 234 6.93 8.71 10.93
N SER A 235 7.21 9.98 11.20
CA SER A 235 7.34 10.99 10.15
C SER A 235 8.64 10.82 9.37
N ARG A 236 8.69 11.33 8.14
CA ARG A 236 9.91 11.30 7.32
C ARG A 236 11.06 12.06 8.00
N SER A 237 10.74 13.14 8.70
CA SER A 237 11.73 13.92 9.45
C SER A 237 12.32 13.12 10.61
N GLU A 238 11.49 12.37 11.33
CA GLU A 238 11.96 11.46 12.39
C GLU A 238 12.84 10.35 11.80
N SER A 239 12.40 9.70 10.73
CA SER A 239 13.16 8.63 10.06
C SER A 239 14.52 9.10 9.52
N LEU A 240 14.63 10.35 9.05
CA LEU A 240 15.89 10.92 8.58
C LEU A 240 16.86 11.33 9.70
N LEU A 241 16.34 11.57 10.91
CA LEU A 241 17.13 11.97 12.06
C LEU A 241 17.63 10.77 12.88
N TRP A 242 17.06 9.59 12.66
CA TRP A 242 17.52 8.38 13.32
C TRP A 242 18.85 7.89 12.74
N ASP A 243 19.75 7.47 13.62
CA ASP A 243 20.95 6.74 13.24
C ASP A 243 20.58 5.34 12.69
N THR A 244 21.54 4.66 12.07
CA THR A 244 21.38 3.43 11.28
C THR A 244 20.74 2.22 11.97
N ASP A 245 20.50 2.31 13.27
CA ASP A 245 20.01 1.20 14.09
C ASP A 245 18.49 1.23 14.30
N ALA A 246 17.79 2.30 13.91
CA ALA A 246 16.33 2.32 13.93
C ALA A 246 15.76 1.41 12.83
N SER A 247 14.73 0.62 13.16
CA SER A 247 14.04 -0.25 12.22
C SER A 247 12.60 0.22 12.05
N THR A 248 12.16 0.39 10.80
CA THR A 248 10.75 0.60 10.48
C THR A 248 10.10 -0.75 10.18
N CYS A 249 9.01 -1.06 10.87
CA CYS A 249 8.20 -2.23 10.63
C CYS A 249 6.83 -1.83 10.07
N HIS A 250 6.34 -2.61 9.13
CA HIS A 250 5.03 -2.45 8.53
C HIS A 250 4.23 -3.73 8.80
N PHE A 251 3.05 -3.57 9.39
CA PHE A 251 2.09 -4.64 9.57
C PHE A 251 0.92 -4.39 8.64
N VAL A 252 0.51 -5.40 7.89
CA VAL A 252 -0.76 -5.38 7.16
C VAL A 252 -1.73 -6.29 7.89
N LEU A 253 -2.81 -5.73 8.40
CA LEU A 253 -3.84 -6.43 9.14
C LEU A 253 -5.08 -6.66 8.27
N ASN A 254 -5.78 -7.77 8.48
CA ASN A 254 -7.10 -8.00 7.90
C ASN A 254 -8.20 -7.33 8.75
N SER A 255 -9.44 -7.44 8.27
CA SER A 255 -10.62 -6.94 8.98
C SER A 255 -10.86 -7.62 10.35
N ALA A 256 -10.31 -8.82 10.56
CA ALA A 256 -10.36 -9.57 11.81
C ALA A 256 -9.20 -9.25 12.77
N GLY A 257 -8.25 -8.39 12.39
CA GLY A 257 -7.07 -8.04 13.19
C GLY A 257 -5.92 -9.06 13.12
N GLU A 258 -5.94 -10.00 12.18
CA GLU A 258 -4.86 -10.93 11.91
C GLU A 258 -3.80 -10.31 10.99
N ILE A 259 -2.53 -10.64 11.22
CA ILE A 259 -1.41 -10.15 10.40
C ILE A 259 -1.34 -10.97 9.11
N ILE A 260 -1.52 -10.29 7.98
CA ILE A 260 -1.42 -10.87 6.64
C ILE A 260 0.01 -10.79 6.11
N ASP A 261 0.64 -9.62 6.32
CA ASP A 261 1.99 -9.34 5.85
C ASP A 261 2.75 -8.56 6.92
N PHE A 262 4.05 -8.84 6.99
CA PHE A 262 4.98 -8.18 7.88
C PHE A 262 6.27 -7.91 7.12
N SER A 263 6.65 -6.65 7.05
CA SER A 263 7.93 -6.25 6.49
C SER A 263 8.68 -5.37 7.48
N MET A 264 10.00 -5.53 7.48
CA MET A 264 10.90 -4.75 8.33
C MET A 264 12.07 -4.26 7.48
N ILE A 265 12.35 -2.97 7.59
CA ILE A 265 13.40 -2.28 6.85
C ILE A 265 14.31 -1.62 7.89
N GLY A 266 15.60 -1.98 7.91
CA GLY A 266 16.57 -1.44 8.87
C GLY A 266 17.53 -2.48 9.48
N GLY A 267 18.48 -1.99 10.28
CA GLY A 267 19.64 -2.76 10.75
C GLY A 267 19.38 -3.72 11.92
N PHE A 268 18.26 -3.60 12.64
CA PHE A 268 18.03 -4.35 13.88
C PHE A 268 17.44 -5.76 13.69
N ALA A 269 17.69 -6.40 12.54
CA ALA A 269 17.22 -7.77 12.31
C ALA A 269 17.79 -8.78 13.31
N SER A 270 19.00 -8.60 13.86
CA SER A 270 19.65 -9.64 14.67
C SER A 270 19.11 -9.80 16.10
N CYS A 271 18.64 -8.72 16.73
CA CYS A 271 18.16 -8.77 18.13
C CYS A 271 16.65 -9.00 18.25
N LEU A 272 15.91 -8.77 17.17
CA LEU A 272 14.46 -9.01 17.14
C LEU A 272 14.15 -10.51 17.02
N TRP A 273 14.99 -11.29 16.33
CA TRP A 273 14.88 -12.75 16.30
C TRP A 273 15.13 -13.41 17.66
N THR A 274 15.98 -12.82 18.50
CA THR A 274 16.22 -13.30 19.87
C THR A 274 15.01 -13.04 20.77
N LEU A 275 14.32 -11.91 20.59
CA LEU A 275 13.03 -11.64 21.24
C LEU A 275 11.92 -12.61 20.76
N LEU A 276 11.91 -12.98 19.47
CA LEU A 276 11.02 -14.01 18.92
C LEU A 276 11.33 -15.43 19.41
N GLU A 277 12.60 -15.77 19.70
CA GLU A 277 13.00 -17.06 20.28
C GLU A 277 12.71 -17.14 21.79
N GLU A 278 12.84 -16.02 22.52
CA GLU A 278 12.48 -15.91 23.95
C GLU A 278 10.96 -15.89 24.20
N ALA A 279 10.13 -15.70 23.16
CA ALA A 279 8.67 -15.85 23.20
C ALA A 279 8.20 -17.27 23.62
N SER A 280 9.11 -18.23 23.76
CA SER A 280 8.83 -19.56 24.30
C SER A 280 9.03 -19.68 25.82
N ALA A 281 9.59 -18.68 26.51
CA ALA A 281 10.06 -18.87 27.88
C ALA A 281 9.70 -17.78 28.93
N ASP A 282 9.46 -16.50 28.61
CA ASP A 282 9.17 -15.53 29.69
C ASP A 282 8.29 -14.33 29.30
N LYS A 283 7.45 -13.90 30.26
CA LYS A 283 6.46 -12.80 30.15
C LYS A 283 7.10 -11.40 30.19
N SER A 284 8.08 -11.12 29.34
CA SER A 284 8.62 -9.77 29.14
C SER A 284 8.06 -9.17 27.87
N SER A 285 7.01 -8.33 28.02
CA SER A 285 6.45 -7.39 27.03
C SER A 285 7.08 -7.44 25.64
N ASP A 286 6.58 -8.35 24.80
CA ASP A 286 7.01 -8.43 23.41
C ASP A 286 6.62 -7.13 22.72
N ILE A 287 7.62 -6.36 22.27
CA ILE A 287 7.40 -5.09 21.54
C ILE A 287 6.56 -5.34 20.28
N ILE A 288 6.62 -6.56 19.73
CA ILE A 288 5.77 -6.99 18.62
C ILE A 288 4.34 -7.23 19.10
N GLU A 289 4.11 -7.93 20.22
CA GLU A 289 2.76 -8.04 20.78
C GLU A 289 2.19 -6.67 21.16
N GLU A 290 3.02 -5.76 21.66
CA GLU A 290 2.61 -4.38 21.97
C GLU A 290 2.27 -3.61 20.69
N ALA A 291 3.08 -3.71 19.63
CA ALA A 291 2.79 -3.12 18.34
C ALA A 291 1.50 -3.70 17.73
N VAL A 292 1.29 -5.02 17.83
CA VAL A 292 0.10 -5.70 17.33
C VAL A 292 -1.13 -5.35 18.16
N GLN A 293 -1.02 -5.31 19.48
CA GLN A 293 -2.11 -4.87 20.36
C GLN A 293 -2.49 -3.41 20.12
N ARG A 294 -1.52 -2.55 19.80
CA ARG A 294 -1.75 -1.15 19.42
C ARG A 294 -2.34 -1.03 18.02
N ALA A 295 -1.99 -1.94 17.11
CA ALA A 295 -2.51 -1.98 15.75
C ALA A 295 -3.96 -2.48 15.69
N ILE A 296 -4.37 -3.34 16.63
CA ILE A 296 -5.73 -3.91 16.73
C ILE A 296 -6.70 -2.96 17.47
N LYS A 297 -6.21 -2.07 18.34
CA LYS A 297 -7.02 -1.12 19.12
C LYS A 297 -7.48 0.07 18.30
#